data_AF-A0A2P8DZQ6-F1
#
_entry.id   AF-A0A2P8DZQ6-F1
#
_cell.length_a   1.000
_cell.length_b   1.000
_cell.length_c   1.000
_cell.angle_alpha   90.00
_cell.angle_beta   90.00
_cell.angle_gamma   90.00
#
_symmetry.space_group_name_H-M   'P 1'
#
loop_
_entity.id
_entity.type
_entity.pdbx_description
1 polymer ?
#
loop_
_entity_poly.entity_id
_entity_poly.type
_entity_poly.pdbx_seq_one_letter_code
_entity_poly.pdbx_strand_id
1 'polypeptide(L)'
;MYFFKCIFPFDSIPWDVLVSCLPEERPGRGTLSWFGSKGMFALMFLKAYLNTSDRQLLERYNTDWALQYFCGKVLSENQQFRLCSHLGVKRPRSKLREQRFAHMAYSRKRKNSFRKTLRKKSTRISTRQRDRLTPADP
;
A
#
# COMPACT_ATOMS: atom_id res chain seq x y z
N MET A 1 1.21 12.98 -34.91
CA MET A 1 1.07 12.38 -33.56
C MET A 1 2.32 12.62 -32.69
N TYR A 2 2.82 13.85 -32.59
CA TYR A 2 4.06 14.16 -31.85
C TYR A 2 3.85 14.98 -30.56
N PHE A 3 2.60 15.32 -30.22
CA PHE A 3 2.29 16.20 -29.09
C PHE A 3 2.46 15.55 -27.71
N PHE A 4 2.77 14.25 -27.64
CA PHE A 4 2.81 13.51 -26.38
C PHE A 4 4.19 13.09 -25.90
N LYS A 5 5.24 13.38 -26.68
CA LYS A 5 6.59 12.91 -26.38
C LYS A 5 7.30 13.72 -25.26
N CYS A 6 6.73 14.85 -24.82
CA CYS A 6 7.45 15.81 -23.99
C CYS A 6 7.10 15.82 -22.49
N ILE A 7 6.04 15.13 -22.03
CA ILE A 7 5.56 15.34 -20.65
C ILE A 7 5.91 14.19 -19.68
N PHE A 8 6.18 12.98 -20.17
CA PHE A 8 6.63 11.87 -19.32
C PHE A 8 7.66 11.00 -20.04
N PRO A 9 8.85 10.75 -19.46
CA PRO A 9 9.82 9.83 -20.03
C PRO A 9 9.38 8.38 -19.76
N PHE A 10 8.23 7.98 -20.29
CA PHE A 10 7.71 6.62 -20.17
C PHE A 10 8.69 5.60 -20.79
N ASP A 11 9.32 5.98 -21.90
CA ASP A 11 10.30 5.16 -22.62
C ASP A 11 11.62 5.00 -21.84
N SER A 12 11.91 5.89 -20.89
CA SER A 12 13.15 5.85 -20.11
C SER A 12 13.06 4.92 -18.89
N ILE A 13 11.87 4.46 -18.54
CA ILE A 13 11.66 3.60 -17.38
C ILE A 13 11.84 2.14 -17.82
N PRO A 14 12.75 1.35 -17.21
CA PRO A 14 12.96 -0.05 -17.54
C PRO A 14 11.84 -0.93 -16.97
N TRP A 15 10.67 -0.90 -17.62
CA TRP A 15 9.46 -1.57 -17.15
C TRP A 15 9.62 -3.08 -16.99
N ASP A 16 10.35 -3.73 -17.89
CA ASP A 16 10.51 -5.19 -17.89
C ASP A 16 11.31 -5.67 -16.67
N VAL A 17 12.38 -4.93 -16.32
CA VAL A 17 13.17 -5.17 -15.12
C VAL A 17 12.34 -4.95 -13.86
N LEU A 18 11.47 -3.95 -13.87
CA LEU A 18 10.62 -3.61 -12.74
C LEU A 18 9.56 -4.69 -12.50
N VAL A 19 8.93 -5.19 -13.56
CA VAL A 19 7.90 -6.23 -13.50
C VAL A 19 8.51 -7.58 -13.13
N SER A 20 9.72 -7.91 -13.60
CA SER A 20 10.39 -9.18 -13.26
C SER A 20 10.78 -9.28 -11.78
N CYS A 21 10.92 -8.15 -11.09
CA CYS A 21 11.17 -8.12 -9.65
C CYS A 21 9.90 -8.43 -8.81
N LEU A 22 8.71 -8.44 -9.42
CA LEU A 22 7.48 -8.79 -8.73
C LEU A 22 7.28 -10.29 -8.69
N PRO A 23 6.71 -10.83 -7.59
CA PRO A 23 6.26 -12.21 -7.60
C PRO A 23 5.17 -12.37 -8.66
N GLU A 24 5.21 -13.49 -9.38
CA GLU A 24 4.19 -13.81 -10.38
C GLU A 24 2.78 -13.69 -9.80
N GLU A 25 1.88 -13.14 -10.61
CA GLU A 25 0.47 -12.98 -10.25
C GLU A 25 -0.15 -14.37 -10.08
N ARG A 26 -0.28 -14.81 -8.82
CA ARG A 26 -0.94 -16.07 -8.52
C ARG A 26 -2.42 -15.94 -8.91
N PRO A 27 -2.99 -16.90 -9.67
CA PRO A 27 -4.43 -16.97 -9.87
C PRO A 27 -5.10 -17.35 -8.54
N GLY A 28 -5.25 -16.35 -7.65
CA GLY A 28 -5.84 -16.49 -6.33
C GLY A 28 -7.28 -16.00 -6.31
N ARG A 29 -8.05 -16.51 -5.35
CA ARG A 29 -9.40 -15.99 -5.04
C ARG A 29 -9.31 -14.50 -4.71
N GLY A 30 -9.87 -13.65 -5.59
CA GLY A 30 -9.88 -12.19 -5.42
C GLY A 30 -10.52 -11.47 -6.61
N THR A 31 -10.82 -10.19 -6.43
CA THR A 31 -11.29 -9.32 -7.52
C THR A 31 -10.15 -9.08 -8.51
N LEU A 32 -10.46 -9.19 -9.80
CA LEU A 32 -9.53 -8.89 -10.87
C LEU A 32 -8.94 -7.48 -10.67
N SER A 33 -7.61 -7.39 -10.74
CA SER A 33 -6.94 -6.11 -10.73
C SER A 33 -7.27 -5.36 -12.01
N TRP A 34 -7.72 -4.11 -11.89
CA TRP A 34 -7.99 -3.26 -13.05
C TRP A 34 -6.72 -2.95 -13.87
N PHE A 35 -5.56 -2.98 -13.21
CA PHE A 35 -4.25 -2.72 -13.81
C PHE A 35 -3.36 -3.94 -13.65
N GLY A 36 -2.59 -4.29 -14.68
CA GLY A 36 -1.50 -5.26 -14.53
C GLY A 36 -0.33 -4.68 -13.72
N SER A 37 0.68 -5.50 -13.46
CA SER A 37 1.89 -5.10 -12.73
C SER A 37 2.54 -3.78 -13.22
N LYS A 38 2.67 -3.59 -14.54
CA LYS A 38 3.19 -2.34 -15.14
C LYS A 38 2.33 -1.11 -14.80
N GLY A 39 1.01 -1.24 -14.94
CA GLY A 39 0.06 -0.15 -14.64
C GLY A 39 0.03 0.19 -13.15
N MET A 40 0.22 -0.80 -12.26
CA MET A 40 0.32 -0.56 -10.83
C MET A 40 1.54 0.30 -10.46
N PHE A 41 2.70 0.04 -11.07
CA PHE A 41 3.87 0.89 -10.90
C PHE A 41 3.68 2.29 -11.49
N ALA A 42 3.09 2.38 -12.68
CA ALA A 42 2.76 3.65 -13.30
C ALA A 42 1.89 4.51 -12.38
N LEU A 43 0.85 3.93 -11.77
CA LEU A 43 0.03 4.63 -10.78
C LEU A 43 0.81 5.08 -9.54
N MET A 44 1.75 4.27 -9.06
CA MET A 44 2.61 4.67 -7.94
C MET A 44 3.47 5.89 -8.27
N PHE A 45 4.10 5.91 -9.46
CA PHE A 45 4.90 7.05 -9.91
C PHE A 45 4.05 8.29 -10.13
N LEU A 46 2.89 8.12 -10.78
CA LEU A 46 2.00 9.21 -11.08
C LEU A 46 1.42 9.86 -9.81
N LYS A 47 1.09 9.04 -8.83
CA LYS A 47 0.68 9.50 -7.50
C LYS A 47 1.75 10.38 -6.85
N ALA A 48 3.02 9.96 -6.92
CA ALA A 48 4.13 10.70 -6.33
C ALA A 48 4.39 12.01 -7.09
N TYR A 49 4.37 11.97 -8.42
CA TYR A 49 4.59 13.13 -9.27
C TYR A 49 3.53 14.21 -9.10
N LEU A 50 2.24 13.82 -9.06
CA LEU A 50 1.14 14.76 -8.91
C LEU A 50 0.89 15.19 -7.45
N ASN A 51 1.49 14.50 -6.48
CA ASN A 51 1.28 14.70 -5.05
C ASN A 51 -0.22 14.73 -4.64
N THR A 52 -1.03 13.88 -5.25
CA THR A 52 -2.48 13.81 -5.04
C THR A 52 -2.91 12.60 -4.22
N SER A 53 -4.13 12.68 -3.65
CA SER A 53 -4.77 11.51 -3.05
C SER A 53 -5.16 10.47 -4.10
N ASP A 54 -5.29 9.19 -3.72
CA ASP A 54 -5.71 8.13 -4.65
C ASP A 54 -7.05 8.48 -5.30
N ARG A 55 -7.92 9.17 -4.54
CA ARG A 55 -9.21 9.64 -5.01
C ARG A 55 -9.09 10.64 -6.15
N GLN A 56 -8.33 11.70 -5.92
CA GLN A 56 -8.13 12.75 -6.93
C GLN A 56 -7.38 12.23 -8.15
N LEU A 57 -6.48 11.26 -7.93
CA LEU A 57 -5.78 10.58 -9.02
C LEU A 57 -6.75 9.82 -9.93
N LEU A 58 -7.68 9.05 -9.35
CA LEU A 58 -8.72 8.32 -10.10
C LEU A 58 -9.69 9.27 -10.81
N GLU A 59 -10.09 10.36 -10.16
CA GLU A 59 -10.93 11.39 -10.77
C GLU A 59 -10.24 12.02 -11.99
N ARG A 60 -8.95 12.38 -11.88
CA ARG A 60 -8.15 12.86 -13.02
C ARG A 60 -7.94 11.80 -14.10
N TYR A 61 -7.74 10.54 -13.72
CA TYR A 61 -7.53 9.45 -14.66
C TYR A 61 -8.73 9.25 -15.60
N ASN A 62 -9.96 9.50 -15.12
CA ASN A 62 -11.16 9.44 -15.96
C ASN A 62 -11.22 10.52 -17.03
N THR A 63 -10.60 11.69 -16.77
CA THR A 63 -10.65 12.85 -17.68
C THR A 63 -9.37 13.02 -18.51
N ASP A 64 -8.23 12.56 -18.00
CA ASP A 64 -6.91 12.82 -18.56
C ASP A 64 -6.37 11.58 -19.29
N TRP A 65 -6.40 11.67 -20.61
CA TRP A 65 -5.87 10.68 -21.53
C TRP A 65 -4.38 10.42 -21.32
N ALA A 66 -3.60 11.42 -20.88
CA ALA A 66 -2.17 11.22 -20.64
C ALA A 66 -1.91 10.16 -19.57
N LEU A 67 -2.71 10.18 -18.51
CA LEU A 67 -2.60 9.24 -17.40
C LEU A 67 -3.02 7.83 -17.85
N GLN A 68 -4.03 7.75 -18.71
CA GLN A 68 -4.51 6.51 -19.31
C GLN A 68 -3.43 5.84 -20.16
N TYR A 69 -2.82 6.60 -21.08
CA TYR A 69 -1.70 6.12 -21.90
C TYR A 69 -0.50 5.71 -21.04
N PHE A 70 -0.15 6.51 -20.03
CA PHE A 70 0.96 6.20 -19.12
C PHE A 70 0.75 4.88 -18.35
N CYS A 71 -0.48 4.58 -17.94
CA CYS A 71 -0.78 3.31 -17.26
C CYS A 71 -0.99 2.14 -18.24
N GLY A 72 -0.97 2.38 -19.56
CA GLY A 72 -1.23 1.37 -20.58
C GLY A 72 -2.68 0.87 -20.60
N LYS A 73 -3.63 1.67 -20.09
CA LYS A 73 -5.06 1.35 -20.08
C LYS A 73 -5.86 2.57 -20.50
N VAL A 74 -6.51 2.48 -21.65
CA VAL A 74 -7.44 3.49 -22.15
C VAL A 74 -8.85 3.07 -21.77
N LEU A 75 -9.63 4.01 -21.23
CA LEU A 75 -11.03 3.79 -20.90
C LEU A 75 -11.89 3.94 -22.16
N SER A 76 -12.87 3.06 -22.33
CA SER A 76 -13.92 3.26 -23.34
C SER A 76 -14.85 4.40 -22.92
N GLU A 77 -15.58 5.01 -23.86
CA GLU A 77 -16.46 6.19 -23.64
C GLU A 77 -17.44 6.04 -22.46
N ASN A 78 -17.92 4.81 -22.20
CA ASN A 78 -18.87 4.52 -21.12
C ASN A 78 -18.22 3.94 -19.84
N GLN A 79 -16.90 3.83 -19.80
CA GLN A 79 -16.16 3.20 -18.70
C GLN A 79 -15.46 4.27 -17.87
N GLN A 80 -15.76 4.28 -16.58
CA GLN A 80 -15.12 5.18 -15.62
C GLN A 80 -14.62 4.39 -14.42
N PHE A 81 -13.43 4.73 -13.94
CA PHE A 81 -12.95 4.31 -12.63
C PHE A 81 -13.79 4.99 -11.56
N ARG A 82 -14.81 4.28 -11.06
CA ARG A 82 -15.52 4.68 -9.85
C ARG A 82 -14.67 4.35 -8.63
N LEU A 83 -14.59 5.30 -7.71
CA LEU A 83 -14.07 5.05 -6.37
C LEU A 83 -14.73 3.80 -5.79
N CYS A 84 -13.91 2.89 -5.27
CA CYS A 84 -14.27 1.77 -4.41
C CYS A 84 -15.48 2.01 -3.49
N SER A 85 -15.63 3.23 -2.99
CA SER A 85 -16.69 3.63 -2.07
C SER A 85 -18.11 3.51 -2.65
N HIS A 86 -18.32 3.78 -3.94
CA HIS A 86 -19.65 3.68 -4.57
C HIS A 86 -19.96 2.28 -5.13
N LEU A 87 -18.95 1.41 -5.24
CA LEU A 87 -19.08 0.05 -5.78
C LEU A 87 -18.75 -1.07 -4.78
N GLY A 88 -18.45 -0.74 -3.52
CA GLY A 88 -18.09 -1.73 -2.48
C GLY A 88 -16.76 -2.47 -2.72
N VAL A 89 -15.97 -2.08 -3.72
CA VAL A 89 -14.69 -2.74 -4.06
C VAL A 89 -13.62 -2.33 -3.02
N LYS A 90 -12.65 -3.19 -2.68
CA LYS A 90 -11.51 -2.81 -1.82
C LYS A 90 -10.46 -2.02 -2.59
N ARG A 91 -9.94 -0.95 -1.97
CA ARG A 91 -8.92 -0.08 -2.58
C ARG A 91 -7.65 -0.87 -2.96
N PRO A 92 -6.97 -0.52 -4.07
CA PRO A 92 -5.67 -1.07 -4.41
C PRO A 92 -4.73 -0.94 -3.20
N ARG A 93 -4.08 -2.05 -2.85
CA ARG A 93 -3.33 -2.17 -1.61
C ARG A 93 -2.04 -1.34 -1.68
N SER A 94 -2.09 -0.07 -1.31
CA SER A 94 -0.88 0.73 -1.13
C SER A 94 -0.15 0.27 0.12
N LYS A 95 0.82 -0.64 -0.07
CA LYS A 95 1.76 -1.14 0.94
C LYS A 95 2.36 -0.02 1.81
N LEU A 96 2.46 1.20 1.26
CA LEU A 96 2.93 2.40 1.96
C LEU A 96 2.03 2.86 3.11
N ARG A 97 0.69 2.75 2.98
CA ARG A 97 -0.24 3.11 4.07
C ARG A 97 -0.11 2.13 5.23
N GLU A 98 0.00 0.84 4.93
CA GLU A 98 0.24 -0.21 5.92
C GLU A 98 1.59 -0.02 6.62
N GLN A 99 2.66 0.27 5.87
CA GLN A 99 3.98 0.59 6.43
C GLN A 99 3.96 1.87 7.30
N ARG A 100 3.28 2.94 6.88
CA ARG A 100 3.10 4.16 7.70
C ARG A 100 2.30 3.89 8.96
N PHE A 101 1.23 3.10 8.89
CA PHE A 101 0.47 2.68 10.07
C PHE A 101 1.30 1.81 11.01
N ALA A 102 2.08 0.87 10.48
CA ALA A 102 2.99 0.03 11.26
C ALA A 102 4.10 0.87 11.93
N HIS A 103 4.70 1.81 11.21
CA HIS A 103 5.69 2.74 11.75
C HIS A 103 5.09 3.64 12.84
N MET A 104 3.89 4.18 12.61
CA MET A 104 3.15 4.97 13.60
C MET A 104 2.78 4.14 14.84
N ALA A 105 2.36 2.88 14.65
CA ALA A 105 2.07 1.95 15.74
C ALA A 105 3.33 1.60 16.54
N TYR A 106 4.46 1.34 15.86
CA TYR A 106 5.77 1.12 16.48
C TYR A 106 6.23 2.34 17.28
N SER A 107 6.16 3.53 16.69
CA SER A 107 6.50 4.80 17.35
C SER A 107 5.62 5.08 18.58
N ARG A 108 4.30 4.86 18.48
CA ARG A 108 3.36 4.96 19.62
C ARG A 108 3.65 3.92 20.71
N LYS A 109 4.11 2.73 20.37
CA LYS A 109 4.47 1.66 21.31
C LYS A 109 5.80 1.94 22.02
N ARG A 110 6.72 2.71 21.41
CA ARG A 110 7.99 3.13 22.03
C ARG A 110 7.76 3.94 23.31
N LYS A 111 6.72 4.78 23.36
CA LYS A 111 6.28 5.46 24.58
C LYS A 111 5.45 4.49 25.44
N ASN A 112 6.09 3.82 26.40
CA ASN A 112 5.38 2.99 27.37
C ASN A 112 4.44 3.87 28.20
N SER A 113 3.13 3.73 27.99
CA SER A 113 2.12 4.35 28.85
C SER A 113 2.29 3.88 30.30
N PHE A 114 2.03 4.75 31.27
CA PHE A 114 2.08 4.46 32.71
C PHE A 114 1.45 3.10 33.10
N ARG A 115 0.26 2.80 32.53
CA ARG A 115 -0.45 1.51 32.72
C ARG A 115 0.35 0.28 32.28
N LYS A 116 1.10 0.36 31.16
CA LYS A 116 1.98 -0.72 30.67
C LYS A 116 3.20 -0.91 31.58
N THR A 117 3.71 0.17 32.17
CA THR A 117 4.82 0.14 33.12
C THR A 117 4.40 -0.53 34.43
N LEU A 118 3.22 -0.20 34.96
CA LEU A 118 2.65 -0.86 36.13
C LEU A 118 2.39 -2.35 35.90
N ARG A 119 1.81 -2.73 34.74
CA ARG A 119 1.62 -4.15 34.39
C ARG A 119 2.95 -4.92 34.35
N LYS A 120 4.02 -4.35 33.77
CA LYS A 120 5.37 -4.97 33.76
C LYS A 120 5.96 -5.14 35.15
N LYS A 121 5.73 -4.19 36.07
CA LYS A 121 6.16 -4.33 37.47
C LYS A 121 5.40 -5.46 38.17
N SER A 122 4.08 -5.48 38.04
CA SER A 122 3.22 -6.53 38.63
C SER A 122 3.55 -7.92 38.11
N THR A 123 3.76 -8.11 36.80
CA THR A 123 4.17 -9.42 36.26
C THR A 123 5.54 -9.87 36.77
N ARG A 124 6.54 -8.97 36.85
CA ARG A 124 7.86 -9.30 37.43
C ARG A 124 7.79 -9.73 38.89
N ILE A 125 6.88 -9.14 39.67
CA ILE A 125 6.64 -9.53 41.06
C ILE A 125 6.02 -10.93 41.10
N SER A 126 5.02 -11.19 40.25
CA SER A 126 4.35 -12.50 40.19
C SER A 126 5.25 -13.64 39.70
N THR A 127 6.19 -13.40 38.79
CA THR A 127 7.18 -14.42 38.38
C THR A 127 8.18 -14.66 39.50
N ARG A 128 8.71 -13.60 40.14
CA ARG A 128 9.59 -13.75 41.31
C ARG A 128 8.96 -14.50 42.48
N GLN A 129 7.65 -14.38 42.70
CA GLN A 129 6.97 -15.15 43.73
C GLN A 129 6.77 -16.61 43.33
N ARG A 130 6.52 -16.90 42.05
CA ARG A 130 6.43 -18.28 41.53
C ARG A 130 7.77 -19.01 41.59
N ASP A 131 8.87 -18.35 41.20
CA ASP A 131 10.22 -18.93 41.22
C ASP A 131 10.73 -19.23 42.65
N ARG A 132 10.13 -18.62 43.69
CA ARG A 132 10.43 -18.94 45.10
C ARG A 132 9.66 -20.13 45.65
N LEU A 133 8.55 -20.51 45.01
CA LEU A 133 7.64 -21.56 45.48
C LEU A 133 7.89 -22.90 44.78
N THR A 134 8.71 -22.93 43.73
CA THR A 134 9.19 -24.17 43.10
C THR A 134 10.30 -24.78 43.97
N PRO A 135 10.08 -25.95 44.60
CA PRO A 135 11.14 -26.67 45.30
C PRO A 135 12.21 -27.08 44.28
N ALA A 136 13.48 -26.95 44.65
CA ALA A 136 14.57 -27.46 43.82
C ALA A 136 14.42 -28.98 43.69
N ASP A 137 14.35 -29.47 42.45
CA ASP A 137 14.25 -30.89 42.15
C ASP A 137 15.42 -31.67 42.80
N PRO A 138 15.17 -32.86 43.39
CA PRO A 138 16.17 -33.65 44.12
C PRO A 138 17.22 -34.33 43.22
#